data_AF-A0A1F9VET4-F1
#
_entry.id   AF-A0A1F9VET4-F1
#
_cell.length_a   1.000
_cell.length_b   1.000
_cell.length_c   1.000
_cell.angle_alpha   90.00
_cell.angle_beta   90.00
_cell.angle_gamma   90.00
#
_symmetry.space_group_name_H-M   'P 1'
#
loop_
_entity.id
_entity.type
_entity.pdbx_description
1 polymer ?
#
loop_
_entity_poly.entity_id
_entity_poly.type
_entity_poly.pdbx_seq_one_letter_code
_entity_poly.pdbx_strand_id
1 'polypeptide(L)'
;MHKDEAMYHDRYVESLKRQTAERRAQRAAEAAAAIADPRTVLRAQVAEWQSALPLEDREHGYLLEDIRKVIHATSQQLGLALDELGWHRKRVWLSDGPFRRYWFPPDQCSPPHEQEQER
;
A
#
# COMPACT_ATOMS: atom_id res chain seq x y z
N MET A 1 44.65 -41.19 8.91
CA MET A 1 44.63 -39.76 8.57
C MET A 1 43.26 -39.36 8.01
N HIS A 2 42.18 -39.41 8.80
CA HIS A 2 40.81 -39.11 8.31
C HIS A 2 40.06 -38.10 9.19
N LYS A 3 40.73 -37.47 10.17
CA LYS A 3 40.08 -36.53 11.12
C LYS A 3 39.98 -35.11 10.56
N ASP A 4 40.88 -34.70 9.66
CA ASP A 4 40.89 -33.35 9.08
C ASP A 4 39.75 -33.11 8.07
N GLU A 5 39.33 -34.15 7.34
CA GLU A 5 38.24 -34.07 6.35
C GLU A 5 36.87 -33.85 7.02
N ALA A 6 36.61 -34.58 8.11
CA ALA A 6 35.38 -34.43 8.89
C ALA A 6 35.26 -33.03 9.51
N MET A 7 36.38 -32.46 9.97
CA MET A 7 36.42 -31.11 10.56
C MET A 7 36.12 -30.00 9.54
N TYR A 8 36.58 -30.15 8.29
CA TYR A 8 36.28 -29.21 7.21
C TYR A 8 34.81 -29.26 6.79
N HIS A 9 34.24 -30.46 6.72
CA HIS A 9 32.84 -30.64 6.38
C HIS A 9 31.91 -30.00 7.44
N ASP A 10 32.22 -30.15 8.73
CA ASP A 10 31.44 -29.52 9.81
C ASP A 10 31.51 -27.98 9.76
N ARG A 11 32.69 -27.39 9.55
CA ARG A 11 32.81 -25.93 9.36
C ARG A 11 32.04 -25.43 8.14
N TYR A 12 32.05 -26.20 7.06
CA TYR A 12 31.31 -25.85 5.86
C TYR A 12 29.80 -25.88 6.09
N VAL A 13 29.29 -26.93 6.75
CA VAL A 13 27.87 -27.04 7.12
C VAL A 13 27.44 -25.93 8.08
N GLU A 14 28.27 -25.58 9.07
CA GLU A 14 28.01 -24.43 9.95
C GLU A 14 27.99 -23.11 9.19
N SER A 15 28.91 -22.91 8.24
CA SER A 15 28.93 -21.70 7.40
C SER A 15 27.67 -21.59 6.53
N LEU A 16 27.17 -22.70 5.99
CA LEU A 16 25.93 -22.76 5.23
C LEU A 16 24.72 -22.44 6.11
N LYS A 17 24.65 -23.02 7.31
CA LYS A 17 23.58 -22.72 8.28
C LYS A 17 23.58 -21.24 8.65
N ARG A 18 24.76 -20.65 8.89
CA ARG A 18 24.92 -19.23 9.21
C ARG A 18 24.46 -18.33 8.06
N GLN A 19 24.91 -18.59 6.82
CA GLN A 19 24.44 -17.84 5.65
C GLN A 19 22.92 -17.94 5.46
N THR A 20 22.35 -19.13 5.70
CA THR A 20 20.91 -19.33 5.56
C THR A 20 20.14 -18.54 6.63
N ALA A 21 20.65 -18.52 7.87
CA ALA A 21 20.09 -17.75 8.97
C ALA A 21 20.19 -16.24 8.72
N GLU A 22 21.33 -15.75 8.23
CA GLU A 22 21.55 -14.34 7.88
C GLU A 22 20.59 -13.87 6.77
N ARG A 23 20.45 -14.66 5.69
CA ARG A 23 19.48 -14.34 4.62
C ARG A 23 18.04 -14.29 5.13
N ARG A 24 17.67 -15.18 6.05
CA ARG A 24 16.34 -15.16 6.68
C ARG A 24 16.16 -13.94 7.57
N ALA A 25 17.16 -13.60 8.38
CA ALA A 25 17.13 -12.42 9.23
C ALA A 25 17.03 -11.12 8.41
N GLN A 26 17.75 -11.04 7.29
CA GLN A 26 17.72 -9.88 6.41
C GLN A 26 16.36 -9.71 5.72
N ARG A 27 15.78 -10.80 5.19
CA ARG A 27 14.41 -10.76 4.65
C ARG A 27 13.36 -10.40 5.69
N ALA A 28 13.50 -10.89 6.93
CA ALA A 28 12.61 -10.54 8.03
C ALA A 28 12.73 -9.05 8.40
N ALA A 29 13.96 -8.51 8.42
CA ALA A 29 14.21 -7.10 8.68
C ALA A 29 13.65 -6.19 7.56
N GLU A 30 13.83 -6.57 6.29
CA GLU A 30 13.26 -5.88 5.14
C GLU A 30 11.73 -5.88 5.17
N ALA A 31 11.10 -7.03 5.47
CA ALA A 31 9.66 -7.13 5.63
C ALA A 31 9.15 -6.27 6.81
N ALA A 32 9.87 -6.26 7.93
CA ALA A 32 9.52 -5.42 9.08
C ALA A 32 9.67 -3.92 8.78
N ALA A 33 10.70 -3.53 8.03
CA ALA A 33 10.90 -2.14 7.60
C ALA A 33 9.81 -1.68 6.62
N ALA A 34 9.33 -2.56 5.73
CA ALA A 34 8.21 -2.26 4.84
C ALA A 34 6.89 -2.05 5.61
N ILE A 35 6.69 -2.79 6.72
CA ILE A 35 5.55 -2.59 7.64
C ILE A 35 5.69 -1.28 8.42
N ALA A 36 6.92 -0.84 8.70
CA ALA A 36 7.17 0.39 9.46
C ALA A 36 6.85 1.68 8.68
N ASP A 37 6.75 1.64 7.34
CA ASP A 37 6.35 2.80 6.55
C ASP A 37 4.83 3.06 6.71
N PRO A 38 4.43 4.17 7.35
CA PRO A 38 3.02 4.50 7.54
C PRO A 38 2.24 4.60 6.22
N ARG A 39 2.90 4.92 5.10
CA ARG A 39 2.26 4.99 3.78
C ARG A 39 1.92 3.61 3.26
N THR A 40 2.78 2.61 3.49
CA THR A 40 2.51 1.21 3.12
C THR A 40 1.36 0.65 3.92
N VAL A 41 1.30 0.94 5.22
CA VAL A 41 0.17 0.54 6.08
C VAL A 41 -1.14 1.18 5.61
N LEU A 42 -1.14 2.50 5.34
CA LEU A 42 -2.34 3.20 4.87
C LEU A 42 -2.84 2.69 3.51
N ARG A 43 -1.94 2.42 2.57
CA ARG A 43 -2.31 1.81 1.28
C ARG A 43 -2.96 0.45 1.47
N ALA A 44 -2.39 -0.39 2.33
CA ALA A 44 -2.93 -1.70 2.64
C ALA A 44 -4.33 -1.57 3.27
N GLN A 45 -4.53 -0.64 4.20
CA GLN A 45 -5.83 -0.39 4.84
C GLN A 45 -6.89 0.08 3.84
N VAL A 46 -6.54 0.98 2.92
CA VAL A 46 -7.46 1.45 1.87
C VAL A 46 -7.84 0.29 0.93
N ALA A 47 -6.86 -0.50 0.49
CA ALA A 47 -7.11 -1.64 -0.39
C ALA A 47 -7.95 -2.73 0.28
N GLU A 48 -7.66 -3.03 1.55
CA GLU A 48 -8.43 -3.98 2.36
C GLU A 48 -9.87 -3.50 2.53
N TRP A 49 -10.07 -2.24 2.93
CA TRP A 49 -11.39 -1.64 3.06
C TRP A 49 -12.18 -1.72 1.74
N GLN A 50 -11.57 -1.32 0.62
CA GLN A 50 -12.22 -1.38 -0.69
C GLN A 50 -12.61 -2.82 -1.06
N SER A 51 -11.74 -3.79 -0.78
CA SER A 51 -12.00 -5.21 -1.06
C SER A 51 -13.11 -5.82 -0.18
N ALA A 52 -13.37 -5.22 0.98
CA ALA A 52 -14.42 -5.65 1.90
C ALA A 52 -15.81 -5.13 1.51
N LEU A 53 -15.90 -4.11 0.65
CA LEU A 53 -17.17 -3.55 0.20
C LEU A 53 -17.93 -4.54 -0.72
N PRO A 54 -19.27 -4.49 -0.75
CA PRO A 54 -20.07 -5.14 -1.79
C PRO A 54 -19.64 -4.70 -3.19
N LEU A 55 -19.84 -5.56 -4.19
CA LEU A 55 -19.38 -5.29 -5.57
C LEU A 55 -19.96 -3.98 -6.12
N GLU A 56 -21.25 -3.74 -5.85
CA GLU A 56 -21.96 -2.51 -6.24
C GLU A 56 -21.28 -1.27 -5.68
N ASP A 57 -20.85 -1.30 -4.42
CA ASP A 57 -20.22 -0.18 -3.73
C ASP A 57 -18.76 0.03 -4.17
N ARG A 58 -18.06 -1.00 -4.64
CA ARG A 58 -16.66 -0.87 -5.09
C ARG A 58 -16.48 0.05 -6.29
N GLU A 59 -17.55 0.31 -7.01
CA GLU A 59 -17.56 1.18 -8.19
C GLU A 59 -18.09 2.60 -7.87
N HIS A 60 -18.37 2.91 -6.61
CA HIS A 60 -18.89 4.23 -6.25
C HIS A 60 -17.78 5.25 -5.97
N GLY A 61 -18.11 6.52 -6.17
CA GLY A 61 -17.27 7.64 -5.76
C GLY A 61 -17.49 7.97 -4.28
N TYR A 62 -16.40 8.10 -3.53
CA TYR A 62 -16.44 8.34 -2.09
C TYR A 62 -15.95 9.75 -1.74
N LEU A 63 -16.61 10.40 -0.77
CA LEU A 63 -16.04 11.61 -0.19
C LEU A 63 -14.82 11.25 0.65
N LEU A 64 -13.78 12.08 0.58
CA LEU A 64 -12.58 11.88 1.39
C LEU A 64 -12.91 11.79 2.90
N GLU A 65 -13.92 12.54 3.34
CA GLU A 65 -14.41 12.54 4.72
C GLU A 65 -15.04 11.20 5.13
N ASP A 66 -15.66 10.48 4.20
CA ASP A 66 -16.28 9.18 4.50
C ASP A 66 -15.23 8.09 4.59
N ILE A 67 -14.25 8.10 3.68
CA ILE A 67 -13.08 7.21 3.77
C ILE A 67 -12.31 7.51 5.08
N ARG A 68 -12.17 8.79 5.46
CA ARG A 68 -11.50 9.19 6.70
C ARG A 68 -12.16 8.59 7.95
N LYS A 69 -13.49 8.54 7.99
CA LYS A 69 -14.23 7.98 9.15
C LYS A 69 -13.92 6.51 9.38
N VAL A 70 -13.60 5.77 8.31
CA VAL A 70 -13.33 4.32 8.37
C VAL A 70 -11.84 4.05 8.64
N ILE A 71 -10.95 4.76 7.94
CA ILE A 71 -9.50 4.48 7.97
C ILE A 71 -8.78 5.27 9.08
N HIS A 72 -9.43 6.28 9.66
CA HIS A 72 -8.89 7.10 10.74
C HIS A 72 -7.52 7.76 10.43
N ALA A 73 -7.34 8.20 9.17
CA ALA A 73 -6.12 8.87 8.70
C ALA A 73 -6.34 10.38 8.49
N THR A 74 -5.26 11.17 8.42
CA THR A 74 -5.41 12.59 8.03
C THR A 74 -5.78 12.72 6.55
N SER A 75 -6.52 13.77 6.18
CA SER A 75 -6.94 13.99 4.77
C SER A 75 -5.74 14.08 3.81
N GLN A 76 -4.59 14.60 4.27
CA GLN A 76 -3.36 14.66 3.49
C GLN A 76 -2.76 13.28 3.23
N GLN A 77 -2.60 12.47 4.28
CA GLN A 77 -2.06 11.11 4.16
C GLN A 77 -2.98 10.23 3.31
N LEU A 78 -4.28 10.37 3.49
CA LEU A 78 -5.28 9.61 2.77
C LEU A 78 -5.32 10.00 1.29
N GLY A 79 -5.22 11.30 0.96
CA GLY A 79 -5.12 11.74 -0.43
C GLY A 79 -3.89 11.17 -1.14
N LEU A 80 -2.72 11.18 -0.48
CA LEU A 80 -1.51 10.58 -1.03
C LEU A 80 -1.65 9.06 -1.23
N ALA A 81 -2.23 8.36 -0.26
CA ALA A 81 -2.44 6.91 -0.35
C ALA A 81 -3.41 6.55 -1.49
N LEU A 82 -4.48 7.33 -1.67
CA LEU A 82 -5.46 7.14 -2.74
C LEU A 82 -4.83 7.42 -4.12
N ASP A 83 -4.08 8.52 -4.27
CA ASP A 83 -3.34 8.84 -5.50
C ASP A 83 -2.35 7.72 -5.87
N GLU A 84 -1.61 7.18 -4.89
CA GLU A 84 -0.67 6.06 -5.10
C GLU A 84 -1.36 4.75 -5.48
N LEU A 85 -2.59 4.53 -5.02
CA LEU A 85 -3.42 3.37 -5.39
C LEU A 85 -4.12 3.56 -6.75
N GLY A 86 -3.89 4.68 -7.44
CA GLY A 86 -4.50 4.98 -8.73
C GLY A 86 -5.94 5.47 -8.66
N TRP A 87 -6.41 5.89 -7.48
CA TRP A 87 -7.72 6.53 -7.37
C TRP A 87 -7.70 7.92 -8.02
N HIS A 88 -8.84 8.33 -8.55
CA HIS A 88 -9.00 9.61 -9.23
C HIS A 88 -9.90 10.56 -8.46
N ARG A 89 -9.49 11.83 -8.36
CA ARG A 89 -10.28 12.87 -7.70
C ARG A 89 -11.11 13.67 -8.71
N LYS A 90 -12.39 13.88 -8.44
CA LYS A 90 -13.28 14.71 -9.25
C LYS A 90 -14.05 15.71 -8.40
N ARG A 91 -14.15 16.95 -8.88
CA ARG A 91 -15.05 17.96 -8.30
C ARG A 91 -16.44 17.76 -8.91
N VAL A 92 -17.44 17.57 -8.06
CA VAL A 92 -18.84 17.47 -8.46
C VAL A 92 -19.55 18.71 -7.94
N TRP A 93 -20.05 19.53 -8.88
CA TRP A 93 -20.86 20.70 -8.57
C TRP A 93 -22.25 20.24 -8.15
N LEU A 94 -22.70 20.72 -7.01
CA LEU A 94 -24.08 20.50 -6.55
C LEU A 94 -24.96 21.59 -7.15
N SER A 95 -26.19 21.23 -7.52
CA SER A 95 -27.14 22.14 -8.16
C SER A 95 -27.39 23.44 -7.38
N ASP A 96 -27.27 23.39 -6.05
CA ASP A 96 -27.59 24.49 -5.12
C ASP A 96 -26.42 24.90 -4.21
N GLY A 97 -25.15 24.61 -4.54
CA GLY A 97 -24.09 24.90 -3.58
C GLY A 97 -22.65 24.65 -4.01
N PRO A 98 -21.70 24.67 -3.04
CA PRO A 98 -20.29 24.49 -3.32
C PRO A 98 -20.01 23.10 -3.89
N PHE A 99 -18.97 23.01 -4.72
CA PHE A 99 -18.52 21.73 -5.24
C PHE A 99 -18.07 20.80 -4.10
N ARG A 100 -18.26 19.49 -4.26
CA ARG A 100 -17.69 18.45 -3.41
C ARG A 100 -16.60 17.69 -4.16
N ARG A 101 -15.59 17.21 -3.43
CA ARG A 101 -14.51 16.38 -3.98
C ARG A 101 -14.77 14.92 -3.68
N TYR A 102 -14.92 14.13 -4.73
CA TYR A 102 -15.10 12.69 -4.66
C TYR A 102 -13.85 11.98 -5.19
N TRP A 103 -13.58 10.81 -4.63
CA TRP A 103 -12.51 9.89 -5.01
C TRP A 103 -13.12 8.64 -5.63
N PHE A 104 -12.64 8.29 -6.81
CA PHE A 104 -13.12 7.16 -7.61
C PHE A 104 -12.01 6.11 -7.72
N PRO A 105 -12.33 4.82 -7.57
CA PRO A 105 -11.36 3.73 -7.71
C PRO A 105 -10.88 3.53 -9.17
N PRO A 106 -9.70 2.89 -9.35
CA PRO A 106 -8.99 2.80 -10.63
C PRO A 106 -9.70 2.02 -11.76
N ASP A 107 -10.72 1.21 -11.44
CA ASP A 107 -11.42 0.36 -12.42
C ASP A 107 -12.52 1.10 -13.21
N GLN A 108 -12.78 2.37 -12.88
CA GLN A 108 -13.71 3.21 -13.64
C GLN A 108 -13.02 3.76 -14.88
N CYS A 109 -12.96 2.92 -15.92
CA CYS A 109 -12.41 3.23 -17.22
C CYS A 109 -12.83 4.61 -17.76
N SER A 110 -11.90 5.57 -17.75
CA SER A 110 -11.77 6.65 -18.74
C SER A 110 -10.39 7.32 -18.65
N PRO A 111 -9.89 7.85 -19.77
CA PRO A 111 -8.48 7.86 -20.20
C PRO A 111 -7.64 8.94 -19.48
N PRO A 112 -6.32 9.12 -19.77
CA PRO A 112 -5.43 9.91 -18.92
C PRO A 112 -5.77 11.40 -19.06
N HIS A 113 -6.70 11.89 -18.24
CA HIS A 113 -7.01 13.30 -18.19
C HIS A 113 -5.97 14.00 -17.33
N GLU A 114 -4.98 14.52 -18.06
CA GLU A 114 -4.26 15.76 -17.82
C GLU A 114 -4.43 16.35 -16.42
N GLN A 115 -3.32 16.34 -15.68
CA GLN A 115 -3.08 17.26 -14.59
C GLN A 115 -3.21 18.69 -15.14
N GLU A 116 -4.43 19.24 -15.15
CA GLU A 116 -4.63 20.67 -15.16
C GLU A 116 -4.18 21.18 -13.77
N GLN A 117 -2.86 21.37 -13.67
CA GLN A 117 -2.25 22.26 -12.71
C GLN A 117 -2.79 23.66 -13.01
N GLU A 118 -3.88 24.01 -12.34
CA GLU A 118 -4.32 25.41 -12.24
C GLU A 118 -3.22 26.16 -11.47
N ARG A 119 -2.64 27.17 -12.13
CA ARG A 119 -1.53 28.01 -11.68
C ARG A 119 -1.90 28.88 -10.49
#